data_AF-A0A537LUK7-F1
#
_entry.id   AF-A0A537LUK7-F1
#
_cell.length_a   1.000
_cell.length_b   1.000
_cell.length_c   1.000
_cell.angle_alpha   90.00
_cell.angle_beta   90.00
_cell.angle_gamma   90.00
#
_symmetry.space_group_name_H-M   'P 1'
#
loop_
_entity.id
_entity.type
_entity.pdbx_description
1 polymer ?
#
loop_
_entity_poly.entity_id
_entity_poly.type
_entity_poly.pdbx_seq_one_letter_code
_entity_poly.pdbx_strand_id
1 'polypeptide(L)'
;MKGDFSRDSYRPESRFSRVVMQQGRVQLDSDWNEQNSILIGTIRALTRDLFGPYAGPAAECGFRIVTAENRQGLPNEAQAEVEEALKADKGSLGDEDMLILAGRYYVGGMPIALERAMRFRAQLGYPFGQDQVSSLRQHNWLAYLDVWEEYVCADQDPYLREAALNGVDTCGRARIRWQVRLMVDPKNQDAAAALAATGTGRLKARANPTED
;
A
#
# COMPACT_ATOMS: atom_id res chain seq x y z
N MET A 1 2.09 -12.12 4.44
CA MET A 1 1.26 -11.93 5.64
C MET A 1 1.73 -12.87 6.73
N LYS A 2 1.78 -12.45 8.00
CA LYS A 2 2.18 -13.31 9.14
C LYS A 2 1.02 -13.37 10.13
N GLY A 3 0.68 -14.55 10.61
CA GLY A 3 -0.40 -14.82 11.56
C GLY A 3 -0.67 -16.32 11.65
N ASP A 4 -1.49 -16.72 12.61
CA ASP A 4 -1.96 -18.10 12.73
C ASP A 4 -3.27 -18.22 11.95
N PHE A 5 -3.19 -18.81 10.76
CA PHE A 5 -4.32 -18.96 9.84
C PHE A 5 -4.51 -20.43 9.51
N SER A 6 -5.77 -20.85 9.41
CA SER A 6 -6.07 -22.11 8.75
C SER A 6 -5.50 -22.13 7.33
N ARG A 7 -5.10 -23.33 6.91
CA ARG A 7 -4.43 -23.56 5.63
C ARG A 7 -5.19 -22.88 4.49
N ASP A 8 -4.50 -22.03 3.75
CA ASP A 8 -4.95 -21.53 2.46
C ASP A 8 -4.15 -22.23 1.35
N SER A 9 -4.85 -23.04 0.54
CA SER A 9 -4.23 -23.78 -0.59
C SER A 9 -4.26 -23.02 -1.91
N TYR A 10 -4.70 -21.75 -1.90
CA TYR A 10 -4.74 -20.93 -3.10
C TYR A 10 -3.35 -20.85 -3.77
N ARG A 11 -3.33 -21.22 -5.05
CA ARG A 11 -2.17 -21.12 -5.94
C ARG A 11 -2.63 -20.56 -7.28
N PRO A 12 -2.14 -19.38 -7.71
CA PRO A 12 -2.53 -18.77 -8.98
C PRO A 12 -2.34 -19.71 -10.19
N GLU A 13 -1.33 -20.58 -10.14
CA GLU A 13 -0.97 -21.49 -11.24
C GLU A 13 -1.97 -22.64 -11.42
N SER A 14 -2.70 -23.00 -10.34
CA SER A 14 -3.70 -24.08 -10.37
C SER A 14 -4.98 -23.69 -11.10
N ARG A 15 -5.22 -22.39 -11.32
CA ARG A 15 -6.38 -21.85 -12.06
C ARG A 15 -7.74 -22.35 -11.57
N PHE A 16 -7.88 -22.64 -10.27
CA PHE A 16 -9.20 -22.89 -9.68
C PHE A 16 -10.05 -21.63 -9.74
N SER A 17 -11.34 -21.77 -10.09
CA SER A 17 -12.26 -20.63 -10.22
C SER A 17 -13.16 -20.42 -9.00
N ARG A 18 -13.37 -21.45 -8.17
CA ARG A 18 -14.13 -21.39 -6.91
C ARG A 18 -13.94 -22.67 -6.10
N VAL A 19 -14.27 -22.61 -4.81
CA VAL A 19 -14.50 -23.76 -3.92
C VAL A 19 -15.93 -24.26 -4.09
N VAL A 20 -16.12 -25.58 -4.06
CA VAL A 20 -17.44 -26.22 -4.22
C VAL A 20 -17.75 -27.10 -3.02
N MET A 21 -18.76 -26.69 -2.24
CA MET A 21 -19.22 -27.45 -1.09
C MET A 21 -19.92 -28.73 -1.53
N GLN A 22 -19.58 -29.85 -0.89
CA GLN A 22 -20.21 -31.15 -1.15
C GLN A 22 -21.17 -31.50 -0.03
N GLN A 23 -22.34 -32.04 -0.39
CA GLN A 23 -23.33 -32.49 0.58
C GLN A 23 -22.74 -33.52 1.55
N GLY A 24 -23.03 -33.36 2.84
CA GLY A 24 -22.59 -34.28 3.89
C GLY A 24 -21.14 -34.13 4.33
N ARG A 25 -20.39 -33.14 3.82
CA ARG A 25 -19.02 -32.85 4.27
C ARG A 25 -18.98 -31.73 5.31
N VAL A 26 -17.99 -31.82 6.21
CA VAL A 26 -17.69 -30.78 7.20
C VAL A 26 -17.10 -29.56 6.49
N GLN A 27 -17.59 -28.37 6.82
CA GLN A 27 -17.01 -27.11 6.35
C GLN A 27 -15.93 -26.64 7.30
N LEU A 28 -14.84 -26.14 6.74
CA LEU A 28 -13.75 -25.52 7.48
C LEU A 28 -13.64 -24.05 7.08
N ASP A 29 -13.09 -23.24 7.97
CA ASP A 29 -12.68 -21.86 7.68
C ASP A 29 -11.66 -21.78 6.52
N SER A 30 -10.82 -22.81 6.35
CA SER A 30 -9.94 -22.94 5.17
C SER A 30 -10.69 -22.89 3.83
N ASP A 31 -11.90 -23.45 3.74
CA ASP A 31 -12.71 -23.42 2.50
C ASP A 31 -13.13 -21.99 2.14
N TRP A 32 -13.45 -21.18 3.16
CA TRP A 32 -13.82 -19.78 3.00
C TRP A 32 -12.61 -18.90 2.68
N ASN A 33 -11.47 -19.15 3.34
CA ASN A 33 -10.23 -18.44 3.06
C ASN A 33 -9.79 -18.68 1.61
N GLU A 34 -9.77 -19.93 1.15
CA GLU A 34 -9.39 -20.25 -0.24
C GLU A 34 -10.37 -19.65 -1.26
N GLN A 35 -11.68 -19.70 -0.99
CA GLN A 35 -12.68 -19.07 -1.87
C GLN A 35 -12.43 -17.56 -2.04
N ASN A 36 -12.11 -16.85 -0.96
CA ASN A 36 -11.81 -15.42 -1.00
C ASN A 36 -10.49 -15.14 -1.71
N SER A 37 -9.46 -15.94 -1.45
CA SER A 37 -8.15 -15.82 -2.13
C SER A 37 -8.26 -16.03 -3.64
N ILE A 38 -9.06 -17.00 -4.10
CA ILE A 38 -9.37 -17.21 -5.52
C ILE A 38 -10.08 -15.98 -6.12
N LEU A 39 -11.10 -15.46 -5.45
CA LEU A 39 -11.87 -14.32 -5.93
C LEU A 39 -11.00 -13.05 -6.04
N ILE A 40 -10.29 -12.71 -4.98
CA ILE A 40 -9.40 -11.52 -4.94
C ILE A 40 -8.28 -11.68 -5.96
N GLY A 41 -7.67 -12.86 -6.06
CA GLY A 41 -6.66 -13.17 -7.06
C GLY A 41 -7.16 -12.95 -8.49
N THR A 42 -8.37 -13.42 -8.78
CA THR A 42 -9.03 -13.24 -10.09
C THR A 42 -9.31 -11.75 -10.38
N ILE A 43 -9.86 -11.00 -9.42
CA ILE A 43 -10.13 -9.56 -9.58
C ILE A 43 -8.83 -8.77 -9.82
N ARG A 44 -7.76 -9.09 -9.09
CA ARG A 44 -6.45 -8.44 -9.25
C ARG A 44 -5.82 -8.76 -10.60
N ALA A 45 -5.88 -10.03 -11.03
CA ALA A 45 -5.42 -10.44 -12.35
C ALA A 45 -6.20 -9.74 -13.46
N LEU A 46 -7.55 -9.75 -13.39
CA LEU A 46 -8.41 -9.07 -14.34
C LEU A 46 -8.09 -7.57 -14.44
N THR A 47 -8.00 -6.88 -13.30
CA THR A 47 -7.64 -5.45 -13.26
C THR A 47 -6.30 -5.21 -13.93
N ARG A 48 -5.30 -6.06 -13.66
CA ARG A 48 -3.97 -5.96 -14.25
C ARG A 48 -3.97 -6.22 -15.76
N ASP A 49 -4.73 -7.20 -16.22
CA ASP A 49 -4.77 -7.57 -17.63
C ASP A 49 -5.51 -6.52 -18.48
N LEU A 50 -6.52 -5.86 -17.91
CA LEU A 50 -7.30 -4.82 -18.60
C LEU A 50 -6.61 -3.46 -18.61
N PHE A 51 -5.99 -3.06 -17.49
CA PHE A 51 -5.46 -1.69 -17.33
C PHE A 51 -3.92 -1.63 -17.25
N GLY A 52 -3.25 -2.78 -17.19
CA GLY A 52 -1.81 -2.87 -17.02
C GLY A 52 -1.37 -3.03 -15.55
N PRO A 53 -0.05 -3.13 -15.30
CA PRO A 53 0.51 -3.32 -13.96
C PRO A 53 0.26 -2.14 -13.02
N TYR A 54 0.08 -0.93 -13.57
CA TYR A 54 -0.20 0.30 -12.83
C TYR A 54 -1.27 1.09 -13.56
N ALA A 55 -2.30 1.52 -12.84
CA ALA A 55 -3.43 2.23 -13.44
C ALA A 55 -4.11 3.16 -12.44
N GLY A 56 -4.86 4.14 -12.93
CA GLY A 56 -5.70 5.00 -12.09
C GLY A 56 -6.88 5.57 -12.90
N PRO A 57 -7.98 5.98 -12.24
CA PRO A 57 -9.11 6.60 -12.91
C PRO A 57 -8.69 7.93 -13.54
N ALA A 58 -9.13 8.23 -14.77
CA ALA A 58 -8.66 9.41 -15.50
C ALA A 58 -8.86 10.75 -14.77
N ALA A 59 -9.94 10.89 -14.00
CA ALA A 59 -10.26 12.13 -13.28
C ALA A 59 -9.41 12.35 -12.01
N GLU A 60 -8.95 11.26 -11.39
CA GLU A 60 -8.35 11.26 -10.04
C GLU A 60 -7.13 10.32 -10.00
N CYS A 61 -6.37 10.29 -11.09
CA CYS A 61 -5.30 9.31 -11.32
C CYS A 61 -4.09 9.60 -10.43
N GLY A 62 -3.80 8.68 -9.52
CA GLY A 62 -2.61 8.69 -8.69
C GLY A 62 -2.63 9.77 -7.61
N PHE A 63 -1.49 9.94 -6.97
CA PHE A 63 -1.29 10.93 -5.91
C PHE A 63 -0.43 12.06 -6.41
N ARG A 64 -0.90 13.30 -6.27
CA ARG A 64 -0.10 14.46 -6.61
C ARG A 64 0.80 14.82 -5.43
N ILE A 65 2.11 14.85 -5.69
CA ILE A 65 3.11 15.27 -4.71
C ILE A 65 3.35 16.77 -4.82
N VAL A 66 3.13 17.48 -3.72
CA VAL A 66 3.27 18.94 -3.65
C VAL A 66 4.39 19.29 -2.68
N THR A 67 5.38 20.04 -3.17
CA THR A 67 6.49 20.60 -2.41
C THR A 67 6.30 22.11 -2.26
N ALA A 68 7.11 22.76 -1.42
CA ALA A 68 7.08 24.22 -1.29
C ALA A 68 7.37 24.94 -2.63
N GLU A 69 8.16 24.32 -3.51
CA GLU A 69 8.58 24.91 -4.79
C GLU A 69 7.50 24.79 -5.88
N ASN A 70 6.82 23.64 -5.99
CA ASN A 70 5.89 23.39 -7.09
C ASN A 70 4.45 23.86 -6.79
N ARG A 71 4.15 24.24 -5.54
CA ARG A 71 2.80 24.61 -5.08
C ARG A 71 2.15 25.72 -5.93
N GLN A 72 2.92 26.71 -6.37
CA GLN A 72 2.39 27.88 -7.09
C GLN A 72 1.92 27.55 -8.52
N GLY A 73 2.40 26.45 -9.10
CA GLY A 73 2.04 26.03 -10.47
C GLY A 73 0.83 25.10 -10.54
N LEU A 74 0.16 24.82 -9.41
CA LEU A 74 -0.94 23.85 -9.36
C LEU A 74 -2.24 24.42 -9.93
N PRO A 75 -3.14 23.59 -10.47
CA PRO A 75 -4.52 23.98 -10.79
C PRO A 75 -5.27 24.48 -9.54
N ASN A 76 -6.23 25.39 -9.72
CA ASN A 76 -6.99 26.01 -8.62
C ASN A 76 -7.60 25.01 -7.63
N GLU A 77 -8.13 23.89 -8.13
CA GLU A 77 -8.71 22.82 -7.32
C GLU A 77 -7.68 22.21 -6.35
N ALA A 78 -6.49 21.89 -6.86
CA ALA A 78 -5.39 21.34 -6.06
C ALA A 78 -4.81 22.38 -5.09
N GLN A 79 -4.81 23.67 -5.45
CA GLN A 79 -4.40 24.73 -4.54
C GLN A 79 -5.36 24.85 -3.34
N ALA A 80 -6.66 24.75 -3.58
CA ALA A 80 -7.68 24.77 -2.52
C ALA A 80 -7.50 23.58 -1.56
N GLU A 81 -7.26 22.38 -2.09
CA GLU A 81 -6.99 21.19 -1.28
C GLU A 81 -5.72 21.33 -0.43
N VAL A 82 -4.64 21.86 -1.00
CA VAL A 82 -3.40 22.18 -0.27
C VAL A 82 -3.66 23.15 0.87
N GLU A 83 -4.43 24.21 0.62
CA GLU A 83 -4.77 25.18 1.65
C GLU A 83 -5.62 24.58 2.77
N GLU A 84 -6.59 23.73 2.45
CA GLU A 84 -7.38 23.01 3.45
C GLU A 84 -6.49 22.12 4.33
N ALA A 85 -5.61 21.33 3.71
CA ALA A 85 -4.69 20.45 4.43
C ALA A 85 -3.76 21.24 5.37
N LEU A 86 -3.19 22.36 4.90
CA LEU A 86 -2.31 23.19 5.72
C LEU A 86 -3.05 23.93 6.85
N LYS A 87 -4.30 24.33 6.61
CA LYS A 87 -5.17 24.92 7.66
C LYS A 87 -5.48 23.89 8.75
N ALA A 88 -5.78 22.65 8.37
CA ALA A 88 -6.05 21.56 9.32
C ALA A 88 -4.84 21.28 10.22
N ASP A 89 -3.63 21.30 9.64
CA ASP A 89 -2.38 21.04 10.35
C ASP A 89 -1.80 22.26 11.10
N LYS A 90 -2.42 23.45 10.97
CA LYS A 90 -1.91 24.73 11.50
C LYS A 90 -0.43 25.00 11.18
N GLY A 91 0.02 24.61 9.99
CA GLY A 91 1.43 24.65 9.62
C GLY A 91 1.69 25.22 8.24
N SER A 92 2.93 25.62 7.99
CA SER A 92 3.43 25.90 6.65
C SER A 92 4.05 24.64 6.04
N LEU A 93 4.18 24.64 4.71
CA LEU A 93 4.93 23.63 3.98
C LEU A 93 6.36 24.16 3.76
N GLY A 94 7.33 23.55 4.43
CA GLY A 94 8.76 23.87 4.27
C GLY A 94 9.45 22.95 3.27
N ASP A 95 10.76 23.11 3.13
CA ASP A 95 11.57 22.34 2.16
C ASP A 95 11.90 20.90 2.62
N GLU A 96 11.55 20.53 3.84
CA GLU A 96 11.82 19.20 4.41
C GLU A 96 10.60 18.26 4.39
N ASP A 97 9.47 18.74 3.89
CA ASP A 97 8.19 18.02 3.88
C ASP A 97 7.46 18.26 2.56
N MET A 98 6.50 17.38 2.28
CA MET A 98 5.66 17.45 1.08
C MET A 98 4.24 17.03 1.44
N LEU A 99 3.27 17.48 0.65
CA LEU A 99 1.90 17.00 0.73
C LEU A 99 1.67 15.94 -0.34
N ILE A 100 0.88 14.95 0.03
CA ILE A 100 0.33 13.92 -0.84
C ILE A 100 -1.15 14.26 -0.98
N LEU A 101 -1.59 14.68 -2.16
CA LEU A 101 -3.01 15.01 -2.39
C LEU A 101 -3.84 13.76 -2.57
N ALA A 102 -5.15 13.91 -2.33
CA ALA A 102 -6.14 12.87 -2.56
C ALA A 102 -6.06 12.32 -3.99
N GLY A 103 -6.44 11.06 -4.13
CA GLY A 103 -6.43 10.39 -5.42
C GLY A 103 -6.55 8.88 -5.30
N ARG A 104 -6.61 8.21 -6.45
CA ARG A 104 -6.82 6.77 -6.54
C ARG A 104 -5.87 6.13 -7.52
N TYR A 105 -5.37 4.97 -7.15
CA TYR A 105 -4.40 4.23 -7.93
C TYR A 105 -4.55 2.73 -7.75
N TYR A 106 -4.02 1.97 -8.70
CA TYR A 106 -4.01 0.52 -8.70
C TYR A 106 -2.58 0.04 -8.97
N VAL A 107 -2.06 -0.78 -8.07
CA VAL A 107 -0.72 -1.39 -8.21
C VAL A 107 -0.87 -2.90 -8.23
N GLY A 108 -0.54 -3.54 -9.35
CA GLY A 108 -0.69 -4.98 -9.53
C GLY A 108 -2.13 -5.48 -9.36
N GLY A 109 -3.12 -4.60 -9.54
CA GLY A 109 -4.55 -4.86 -9.28
C GLY A 109 -5.02 -4.55 -7.86
N MET A 110 -4.14 -4.15 -6.94
CA MET A 110 -4.53 -3.72 -5.59
C MET A 110 -5.04 -2.27 -5.63
N PRO A 111 -6.29 -2.01 -5.19
CA PRO A 111 -6.83 -0.65 -5.13
C PRO A 111 -6.22 0.14 -3.97
N ILE A 112 -5.90 1.39 -4.25
CA ILE A 112 -5.29 2.33 -3.32
C ILE A 112 -6.03 3.65 -3.45
N ALA A 113 -6.39 4.25 -2.33
CA ALA A 113 -7.06 5.53 -2.29
C ALA A 113 -6.54 6.37 -1.12
N LEU A 114 -6.45 7.67 -1.35
CA LEU A 114 -6.29 8.68 -0.33
C LEU A 114 -7.45 9.64 -0.50
N GLU A 115 -8.32 9.74 0.50
CA GLU A 115 -9.53 10.55 0.43
C GLU A 115 -9.29 12.03 0.71
N ARG A 116 -8.22 12.33 1.47
CA ARG A 116 -7.88 13.70 1.88
C ARG A 116 -6.38 13.88 1.81
N ALA A 117 -5.93 15.04 1.32
CA ALA A 117 -4.52 15.39 1.36
C ALA A 117 -3.92 15.20 2.76
N MET A 118 -2.69 14.70 2.78
CA MET A 118 -1.93 14.49 4.01
C MET A 118 -0.47 14.87 3.82
N ARG A 119 0.20 15.18 4.93
CA ARG A 119 1.67 15.33 4.93
C ARG A 119 2.34 13.98 4.70
N PHE A 120 3.45 14.00 4.00
CA PHE A 120 4.31 12.83 3.82
C PHE A 120 4.74 12.24 5.16
N ARG A 121 5.07 13.10 6.13
CA ARG A 121 5.46 12.70 7.49
C ARG A 121 4.28 12.21 8.36
N ALA A 122 3.03 12.45 7.93
CA ALA A 122 1.84 11.98 8.64
C ALA A 122 1.43 10.55 8.25
N GLN A 123 2.10 9.96 7.25
CA GLN A 123 1.88 8.57 6.86
C GLN A 123 2.19 7.64 8.04
N LEU A 124 1.33 6.64 8.25
CA LEU A 124 1.53 5.68 9.33
C LEU A 124 2.86 4.93 9.16
N GLY A 125 3.66 4.88 10.23
CA GLY A 125 4.97 4.24 10.23
C GLY A 125 6.12 5.14 9.78
N TYR A 126 5.86 6.44 9.52
CA TYR A 126 6.94 7.42 9.38
C TYR A 126 7.65 7.65 10.74
N PRO A 127 9.00 7.81 10.77
CA PRO A 127 9.94 7.78 9.65
C PRO A 127 10.20 6.37 9.08
N PHE A 128 10.37 6.29 7.76
CA PHE A 128 10.61 5.03 7.06
C PHE A 128 12.10 4.67 7.08
N GLY A 129 12.51 3.75 7.94
CA GLY A 129 13.92 3.33 8.00
C GLY A 129 14.86 4.47 8.44
N GLN A 130 16.11 4.46 7.95
CA GLN A 130 17.16 5.40 8.40
C GLN A 130 17.26 6.68 7.54
N ASP A 131 16.67 6.70 6.34
CA ASP A 131 16.78 7.84 5.42
C ASP A 131 15.69 8.88 5.73
N GLN A 132 15.98 9.76 6.69
CA GLN A 132 15.13 10.93 6.92
C GLN A 132 15.39 12.01 5.87
N VAL A 133 14.30 12.60 5.36
CA VAL A 133 14.37 13.72 4.42
C VAL A 133 14.79 14.97 5.20
N SER A 134 16.07 15.32 5.12
CA SER A 134 16.59 16.58 5.67
C SER A 134 16.22 17.77 4.78
N SER A 135 16.25 17.62 3.46
CA SER A 135 15.81 18.64 2.51
C SER A 135 15.49 18.03 1.15
N LEU A 136 14.32 18.39 0.61
CA LEU A 136 13.88 17.98 -0.72
C LEU A 136 14.63 18.70 -1.84
N ARG A 137 15.31 19.81 -1.55
CA ARG A 137 16.08 20.59 -2.53
C ARG A 137 17.50 20.08 -2.74
N GLN A 138 18.06 19.34 -1.78
CA GLN A 138 19.46 18.93 -1.81
C GLN A 138 19.73 17.76 -2.76
N HIS A 139 18.69 17.01 -3.12
CA HIS A 139 18.83 15.79 -3.89
C HIS A 139 17.75 15.66 -4.96
N ASN A 140 18.07 14.94 -6.02
CA ASN A 140 17.08 14.42 -6.95
C ASN A 140 16.39 13.25 -6.26
N TRP A 141 15.10 13.40 -5.97
CA TRP A 141 14.29 12.39 -5.30
C TRP A 141 13.36 11.72 -6.31
N LEU A 142 13.30 10.39 -6.24
CA LEU A 142 12.24 9.61 -6.86
C LEU A 142 11.19 9.28 -5.79
N ALA A 143 9.93 9.64 -6.04
CA ALA A 143 8.81 9.18 -5.25
C ALA A 143 8.23 7.90 -5.84
N TYR A 144 8.02 6.89 -5.00
CA TYR A 144 7.41 5.63 -5.40
C TYR A 144 6.39 5.17 -4.37
N LEU A 145 5.47 4.31 -4.81
CA LEU A 145 4.41 3.76 -3.97
C LEU A 145 4.78 2.33 -3.56
N ASP A 146 5.00 2.13 -2.27
CA ASP A 146 5.20 0.82 -1.64
C ASP A 146 3.85 0.29 -1.20
N VAL A 147 3.45 -0.91 -1.63
CA VAL A 147 2.08 -1.44 -1.46
C VAL A 147 2.12 -2.89 -1.05
N TRP A 148 1.42 -3.24 0.04
CA TRP A 148 1.37 -4.60 0.55
C TRP A 148 0.08 -4.89 1.31
N GLU A 149 -0.18 -6.16 1.57
CA GLU A 149 -1.24 -6.59 2.48
C GLU A 149 -0.67 -6.80 3.89
N GLU A 150 -1.23 -6.07 4.84
CA GLU A 150 -0.98 -6.20 6.27
C GLU A 150 -2.08 -7.05 6.91
N TYR A 151 -1.72 -7.94 7.83
CA TYR A 151 -2.70 -8.58 8.71
C TYR A 151 -3.00 -7.67 9.90
N VAL A 152 -4.29 -7.53 10.23
CA VAL A 152 -4.77 -6.72 11.35
C VAL A 152 -5.69 -7.58 12.22
N CYS A 153 -5.39 -7.69 13.51
CA CYS A 153 -6.24 -8.35 14.50
C CYS A 153 -6.89 -7.34 15.48
N ALA A 154 -7.74 -7.84 16.37
CA ALA A 154 -8.47 -7.05 17.35
C ALA A 154 -7.58 -6.29 18.35
N ASP A 155 -6.34 -6.72 18.56
CA ASP A 155 -5.39 -6.02 19.43
C ASP A 155 -4.79 -4.77 18.76
N GLN A 156 -4.70 -4.78 17.43
CA GLN A 156 -4.25 -3.62 16.64
C GLN A 156 -5.40 -2.68 16.30
N ASP A 157 -6.61 -3.22 16.17
CA ASP A 157 -7.82 -2.47 15.86
C ASP A 157 -9.01 -2.99 16.70
N PRO A 158 -9.31 -2.37 17.85
CA PRO A 158 -10.37 -2.82 18.75
C PRO A 158 -11.76 -2.87 18.13
N TYR A 159 -11.99 -2.18 17.00
CA TYR A 159 -13.24 -2.23 16.27
C TYR A 159 -13.54 -3.62 15.69
N LEU A 160 -12.53 -4.48 15.52
CA LEU A 160 -12.71 -5.84 15.02
C LEU A 160 -13.32 -6.81 16.05
N ARG A 161 -13.46 -6.40 17.31
CA ARG A 161 -14.05 -7.24 18.36
C ARG A 161 -15.55 -7.40 18.17
N GLU A 162 -16.06 -8.62 18.32
CA GLU A 162 -17.48 -8.90 18.14
C GLU A 162 -18.29 -8.46 19.37
N ALA A 163 -19.04 -7.37 19.23
CA ALA A 163 -19.83 -6.78 20.31
C ALA A 163 -20.92 -7.75 20.83
N ALA A 164 -21.54 -8.52 19.94
CA ALA A 164 -22.58 -9.48 20.31
C ALA A 164 -22.03 -10.68 21.11
N LEU A 165 -20.73 -10.95 20.99
CA LEU A 165 -20.02 -12.02 21.69
C LEU A 165 -19.12 -11.47 22.81
N ASN A 166 -19.50 -10.34 23.41
CA ASN A 166 -18.79 -9.73 24.54
C ASN A 166 -17.32 -9.38 24.23
N GLY A 167 -17.04 -8.94 22.99
CA GLY A 167 -15.73 -8.43 22.58
C GLY A 167 -14.70 -9.50 22.24
N VAL A 168 -15.14 -10.73 21.93
CA VAL A 168 -14.28 -11.83 21.47
C VAL A 168 -13.66 -11.48 20.12
N ASP A 169 -12.36 -11.80 19.96
CA ASP A 169 -11.68 -11.78 18.67
C ASP A 169 -12.01 -13.05 17.90
N THR A 170 -12.65 -12.91 16.74
CA THR A 170 -13.13 -14.04 15.94
C THR A 170 -12.25 -14.32 14.74
N CYS A 171 -11.73 -13.27 14.08
CA CYS A 171 -10.87 -13.35 12.90
C CYS A 171 -10.28 -11.97 12.60
N GLY A 172 -9.05 -11.93 12.09
CA GLY A 172 -8.46 -10.67 11.62
C GLY A 172 -8.87 -10.27 10.20
N ARG A 173 -8.22 -9.24 9.68
CA ARG A 173 -8.45 -8.68 8.33
C ARG A 173 -7.15 -8.52 7.58
N ALA A 174 -7.20 -8.71 6.26
CA ALA A 174 -6.16 -8.24 5.36
C ALA A 174 -6.46 -6.78 4.99
N ARG A 175 -5.56 -5.87 5.37
CA ARG A 175 -5.64 -4.44 5.04
C ARG A 175 -4.61 -4.13 3.97
N ILE A 176 -5.05 -3.51 2.87
CA ILE A 176 -4.10 -2.94 1.91
C ILE A 176 -3.43 -1.75 2.57
N ARG A 177 -2.13 -1.85 2.76
CA ARG A 177 -1.26 -0.77 3.22
C ARG A 177 -0.47 -0.24 2.05
N TRP A 178 -0.24 1.05 2.11
CA TRP A 178 0.60 1.72 1.15
C TRP A 178 1.33 2.88 1.81
N GLN A 179 2.49 3.22 1.28
CA GLN A 179 3.27 4.38 1.66
C GLN A 179 3.88 4.98 0.39
N VAL A 180 3.79 6.30 0.24
CA VAL A 180 4.70 7.04 -0.64
C VAL A 180 6.04 7.08 0.06
N ARG A 181 7.07 6.56 -0.59
CA ARG A 181 8.44 6.56 -0.12
C ARG A 181 9.33 7.31 -1.11
N LEU A 182 10.44 7.81 -0.61
CA LEU A 182 11.43 8.54 -1.40
C LEU A 182 12.71 7.73 -1.46
N MET A 183 13.37 7.79 -2.61
CA MET A 183 14.74 7.32 -2.78
C MET A 183 15.57 8.39 -3.47
N VAL A 184 16.81 8.56 -3.03
CA VAL A 184 17.75 9.46 -3.71
C VAL A 184 18.11 8.83 -5.06
N ASP A 185 17.91 9.57 -6.14
CA ASP A 185 18.35 9.19 -7.48
C ASP A 185 19.34 10.22 -8.02
N PRO A 186 20.61 10.15 -7.59
CA PRO A 186 21.60 11.15 -7.95
C PRO A 186 21.93 11.12 -9.44
N LYS A 187 21.59 10.03 -10.14
CA LYS A 187 21.85 9.83 -11.56
C LYS A 187 20.69 10.25 -12.45
N ASN A 188 19.54 10.65 -11.86
CA ASN A 188 18.32 11.01 -12.59
C ASN A 188 17.96 9.96 -13.65
N GLN A 189 17.96 8.70 -13.23
CA GLN A 189 17.68 7.54 -14.06
C GLN A 189 16.19 7.47 -14.38
N ASP A 190 15.85 6.60 -15.33
CA ASP A 190 14.45 6.25 -15.54
C ASP A 190 13.83 5.64 -14.26
N ALA A 191 12.63 6.11 -13.91
CA ALA A 191 11.93 5.73 -12.69
C ALA A 191 11.70 4.22 -12.57
N ALA A 192 11.38 3.54 -13.69
CA ALA A 192 11.12 2.11 -13.68
C ALA A 192 12.43 1.32 -13.48
N ALA A 193 13.54 1.79 -14.05
CA ALA A 193 14.86 1.20 -13.84
C ALA A 193 15.34 1.36 -12.39
N ALA A 194 15.15 2.55 -11.80
CA ALA A 194 15.48 2.80 -10.40
C ALA A 194 14.66 1.91 -9.45
N LEU A 195 13.36 1.78 -9.69
CA LEU A 195 12.47 0.97 -8.85
C LEU A 195 12.72 -0.54 -8.97
N ALA A 196 13.09 -1.02 -10.17
CA ALA A 196 13.44 -2.42 -10.37
C ALA A 196 14.65 -2.86 -9.52
N ALA A 197 15.58 -1.94 -9.24
CA ALA A 197 16.75 -2.19 -8.39
C ALA A 197 16.40 -2.32 -6.91
N THR A 198 15.30 -1.70 -6.45
CA THR A 198 14.84 -1.75 -5.05
C THR A 198 14.33 -3.14 -4.63
N GLY A 199 13.94 -3.97 -5.61
CA GLY A 199 13.57 -5.37 -5.42
C GLY A 199 12.16 -5.57 -4.84
N THR A 200 11.44 -6.59 -5.32
CA THR A 200 10.05 -6.90 -4.90
C THR A 200 10.00 -7.75 -3.62
N GLY A 201 10.95 -7.60 -2.70
CA GLY A 201 10.95 -8.33 -1.42
C GLY A 201 11.48 -9.78 -1.46
N ARG A 202 12.43 -10.12 -2.35
CA ARG A 202 13.19 -11.38 -2.24
C ARG A 202 14.39 -11.20 -1.32
N LEU A 203 14.30 -11.72 -0.11
CA LEU A 203 15.41 -11.78 0.85
C LEU A 203 16.45 -12.79 0.35
N LYS A 204 17.58 -12.33 -0.19
CA LYS A 204 18.75 -13.18 -0.45
C LYS A 204 19.56 -13.27 0.84
N ALA A 205 19.24 -14.25 1.69
CA ALA A 205 20.12 -14.62 2.79
C ALA A 205 21.26 -15.49 2.24
N ARG A 206 22.51 -15.06 2.43
CA ARG A 206 23.67 -15.96 2.35
C ARG A 206 24.11 -16.24 3.78
N ALA A 207 23.96 -17.48 4.22
CA ALA A 207 24.73 -17.97 5.35
C ALA A 207 26.15 -18.23 4.82
N ASN A 208 27.15 -17.57 5.39
CA ASN A 208 28.52 -18.08 5.32
C ASN A 208 28.63 -19.08 6.47
N PRO A 209 28.54 -20.40 6.24
CA PRO A 209 28.95 -21.33 7.26
C PRO A 209 30.45 -21.12 7.47
N THR A 210 30.83 -20.59 8.63
CA THR A 210 32.19 -20.76 9.12
C THR A 210 32.36 -22.24 9.41
N GLU A 211 33.28 -22.88 8.68
CA GLU A 211 33.77 -24.21 8.99
C GLU A 211 34.51 -24.14 10.34
N ASP A 212 33.96 -24.84 11.34
CA ASP A 212 34.70 -25.34 12.51
C ASP A 212 34.72 -26.87 12.42
#